data_AF-A0AAJ1QGP1-F1
#
_entry.id   AF-A0AAJ1QGP1-F1
#
_cell.length_a   1.000
_cell.length_b   1.000
_cell.length_c   1.000
_cell.angle_alpha   90.00
_cell.angle_beta   90.00
_cell.angle_gamma   90.00
#
_symmetry.space_group_name_H-M   'P 1'
#
loop_
_entity.id
_entity.type
_entity.pdbx_description
1 polymer ?
#
loop_
_entity_poly.entity_id
_entity_poly.type
_entity_poly.pdbx_seq_one_letter_code
_entity_poly.pdbx_strand_id
1 'polypeptide(L)'
;MTDQKLDTNQERDDIFDTKVLMTDQTKNKDLKHEGNKKSFLFKSMIFIMVFLILSILYRGYQLLVTNDYLFRQMLNEDAPKMPEWYPIVTIVLGIIALAGIFLVNAYKRIGVYMVVVSLFASAVIQPEFMADGTLFTMFSLFVFIGYGLAIIYPYWYKFK
;
A
#
# COMPACT_ATOMS: atom_id res chain seq x y z
N MET A 1 21.65 39.45 19.29
CA MET A 1 20.82 38.25 19.44
C MET A 1 19.45 38.60 18.88
N THR A 2 19.16 38.14 17.68
CA THR A 2 17.97 38.52 16.93
C THR A 2 16.90 37.47 17.24
N ASP A 3 15.85 37.86 17.97
CA ASP A 3 14.70 37.00 18.25
C ASP A 3 14.01 36.62 16.94
N GLN A 4 14.29 35.41 16.45
CA GLN A 4 13.47 34.79 15.42
C GLN A 4 12.13 34.41 16.06
N LYS A 5 11.13 35.26 15.89
CA LYS A 5 9.72 34.90 16.08
C LYS A 5 9.44 33.65 15.21
N LEU A 6 9.32 32.51 15.87
CA LEU A 6 8.81 31.29 15.25
C LEU A 6 7.32 31.50 14.97
N ASP A 7 6.98 31.54 13.68
CA ASP A 7 5.61 31.52 13.20
C ASP A 7 4.92 30.25 13.73
N THR A 8 4.09 30.41 14.76
CA THR A 8 3.28 29.34 15.37
C THR A 8 2.22 28.74 14.44
N ASN A 9 2.15 29.20 13.19
CA ASN A 9 1.24 28.73 12.14
C ASN A 9 1.92 27.83 11.08
N GLN A 10 3.07 27.23 11.38
CA GLN A 10 3.69 26.27 10.47
C GLN A 10 2.81 25.00 10.39
N GLU A 11 2.03 24.87 9.31
CA GLU A 11 1.24 23.68 9.00
C GLU A 11 2.17 22.45 9.04
N ARG A 12 1.77 21.43 9.78
CA ARG A 12 2.51 20.16 9.88
C ARG A 12 2.41 19.48 8.52
N ASP A 13 3.41 19.63 7.66
CA ASP A 13 3.42 18.99 6.35
C ASP A 13 3.87 17.53 6.44
N ASP A 14 4.80 17.20 7.36
CA ASP A 14 5.45 15.88 7.42
C ASP A 14 5.74 15.35 8.84
N ILE A 15 5.76 14.03 8.97
CA ILE A 15 6.08 13.29 10.20
C ILE A 15 7.59 13.34 10.52
N PHE A 16 8.41 13.65 9.51
CA PHE A 16 9.88 13.71 9.60
C PHE A 16 10.44 15.14 9.57
N ASP A 17 9.61 16.15 9.85
CA ASP A 17 10.09 17.54 9.88
C ASP A 17 11.14 17.72 11.00
N THR A 18 12.41 17.78 10.59
CA THR A 18 13.59 17.85 11.46
C THR A 18 13.54 19.04 12.41
N LYS A 19 12.85 20.13 12.04
CA LYS A 19 12.69 21.32 12.90
C LYS A 19 11.91 21.01 14.19
N VAL A 20 10.98 20.06 14.14
CA VAL A 20 10.15 19.68 15.30
C VAL A 20 10.79 18.55 16.09
N LEU A 21 11.54 17.65 15.42
CA LEU A 21 12.30 16.57 16.06
C LEU A 21 13.44 17.09 16.97
N MET A 22 13.96 18.28 16.69
CA MET A 22 15.00 18.93 17.50
C MET A 22 14.45 19.87 18.60
N THR A 23 13.12 20.01 18.72
CA THR A 23 12.51 20.83 19.77
C THR A 23 12.14 19.95 20.97
N ASP A 24 12.82 20.18 22.08
CA ASP A 24 12.79 19.42 23.35
C ASP A 24 11.44 19.49 24.13
N GLN A 25 10.35 19.88 23.46
CA GLN A 25 9.01 20.04 24.04
C GLN A 25 7.99 18.98 23.57
N THR A 26 8.41 17.94 22.86
CA THR A 26 7.52 16.90 22.31
C THR A 26 7.25 15.72 23.25
N LYS A 27 7.27 15.95 24.58
CA LYS A 27 6.55 15.04 25.48
C LYS A 27 5.05 15.32 25.34
N ASN A 28 4.35 14.39 24.68
CA ASN A 28 2.93 14.11 24.92
C ASN A 28 1.87 15.03 24.29
N LYS A 29 2.02 15.42 23.01
CA LYS A 29 0.85 15.88 22.23
C LYS A 29 0.64 14.95 21.04
N ASP A 30 -0.52 14.29 21.04
CA ASP A 30 -1.02 13.46 19.94
C ASP A 30 -0.70 14.12 18.60
N LEU A 31 0.10 13.43 17.79
CA LEU A 31 0.59 13.92 16.51
C LEU A 31 -0.54 13.95 15.48
N LYS A 32 -1.55 14.83 15.63
CA LYS A 32 -2.67 15.00 14.69
C LYS A 32 -2.31 15.97 13.56
N HIS A 33 -2.57 15.58 12.30
CA HIS A 33 -2.51 16.51 11.16
C HIS A 33 -3.80 17.32 11.09
N GLU A 34 -3.84 18.53 11.62
CA GLU A 34 -5.03 19.39 11.63
C GLU A 34 -5.34 20.06 10.28
N GLY A 35 -4.40 20.06 9.33
CA GLY A 35 -4.61 20.62 7.99
C GLY A 35 -5.68 19.86 7.18
N ASN A 36 -6.49 20.59 6.40
CA ASN A 36 -7.51 20.03 5.51
C ASN A 36 -6.88 19.36 4.26
N LYS A 37 -5.61 19.68 3.96
CA LYS A 37 -4.86 19.14 2.84
C LYS A 37 -4.21 17.80 3.20
N LYS A 38 -4.22 16.86 2.25
CA LYS A 38 -3.46 15.60 2.35
C LYS A 38 -1.97 15.91 2.21
N SER A 39 -1.14 15.42 3.14
CA SER A 39 0.33 15.54 3.07
C SER A 39 0.86 14.94 1.77
N PHE A 40 2.02 15.44 1.32
CA PHE A 40 2.75 14.88 0.20
C PHE A 40 3.02 13.38 0.40
N LEU A 41 3.40 12.96 1.62
CA LEU A 41 3.63 11.55 1.95
C LEU A 41 2.37 10.71 1.79
N PHE A 42 1.19 11.23 2.16
CA PHE A 42 -0.08 10.54 1.95
C PHE A 42 -0.39 10.34 0.46
N LYS A 43 -0.20 11.38 -0.36
CA LYS A 43 -0.41 11.28 -1.81
C LYS A 43 0.58 10.31 -2.47
N SER A 44 1.85 10.40 -2.07
CA SER A 44 2.93 9.51 -2.54
C SER A 44 2.64 8.06 -2.20
N MET A 45 2.21 7.79 -0.96
CA MET A 45 1.81 6.46 -0.51
C MET A 45 0.66 5.89 -1.36
N ILE A 46 -0.40 6.67 -1.62
CA ILE A 46 -1.49 6.23 -2.49
C ILE A 46 -0.99 5.93 -3.91
N PHE A 47 -0.14 6.79 -4.46
CA PHE A 47 0.43 6.58 -5.79
C PHE A 47 1.27 5.30 -5.88
N ILE A 48 2.18 5.08 -4.92
CA ILE A 48 3.01 3.87 -4.84
C ILE A 48 2.12 2.63 -4.74
N MET A 49 1.11 2.65 -3.88
CA MET A 49 0.19 1.52 -3.73
C MET A 49 -0.62 1.24 -4.98
N VAL A 50 -1.11 2.27 -5.68
CA VAL A 50 -1.79 2.10 -6.97
C VAL A 50 -0.84 1.46 -7.98
N PHE A 51 0.40 1.92 -8.07
CA PHE A 51 1.40 1.36 -8.98
C PHE A 51 1.68 -0.12 -8.68
N LEU A 52 1.84 -0.49 -7.41
CA LEU A 52 2.06 -1.87 -6.99
C LEU A 52 0.85 -2.75 -7.31
N ILE A 53 -0.37 -2.31 -7.02
CA ILE A 53 -1.60 -3.08 -7.31
C ILE A 53 -1.83 -3.23 -8.81
N LEU A 54 -1.57 -2.17 -9.60
CA LEU A 54 -1.64 -2.25 -11.06
C LEU A 54 -0.62 -3.26 -11.62
N SER A 55 0.55 -3.38 -11.00
CA SER A 55 1.53 -4.39 -11.39
C SER A 55 1.03 -5.81 -11.10
N ILE A 56 0.33 -6.04 -9.97
CA ILE A 56 -0.34 -7.32 -9.67
C ILE A 56 -1.44 -7.61 -10.70
N LEU A 57 -2.24 -6.60 -11.06
CA LEU A 57 -3.29 -6.74 -12.08
C LEU A 57 -2.72 -7.05 -13.46
N TYR A 58 -1.65 -6.36 -13.85
CA TYR A 58 -0.95 -6.62 -15.10
C TYR A 58 -0.40 -8.04 -15.15
N ARG A 59 0.19 -8.53 -14.05
CA ARG A 59 0.60 -9.93 -13.92
C ARG A 59 -0.60 -10.88 -14.06
N GLY A 60 -1.70 -10.62 -13.34
CA GLY A 60 -2.92 -11.43 -13.44
C GLY A 60 -3.45 -11.52 -14.87
N TYR A 61 -3.42 -10.40 -15.60
CA TYR A 61 -3.77 -10.35 -17.01
C TYR A 61 -2.79 -11.16 -17.89
N GLN A 62 -1.49 -11.02 -17.68
CA GLN A 62 -0.49 -11.80 -18.41
C GLN A 62 -0.70 -13.31 -18.20
N LEU A 63 -0.89 -13.75 -16.95
CA LEU A 63 -1.18 -15.15 -16.64
C LEU A 63 -2.44 -15.66 -17.38
N LEU A 64 -3.47 -14.82 -17.49
CA LEU A 64 -4.71 -15.18 -18.18
C LEU A 64 -4.50 -15.33 -19.70
N VAL A 65 -3.65 -14.49 -20.30
CA VAL A 65 -3.36 -14.53 -21.74
C VAL A 65 -2.37 -15.65 -22.08
N THR A 66 -1.34 -15.85 -21.27
CA THR A 66 -0.30 -16.87 -21.53
C THR A 66 -0.74 -18.27 -21.12
N ASN A 67 -1.72 -18.40 -20.21
CA ASN A 67 -2.12 -19.66 -19.57
C ASN A 67 -0.93 -20.44 -18.97
N ASP A 68 0.13 -19.73 -18.64
CA ASP A 68 1.33 -20.27 -18.03
C ASP A 68 1.76 -19.34 -16.90
N TYR A 69 2.30 -19.94 -15.86
CA TYR A 69 3.05 -19.20 -14.88
C TYR A 69 4.22 -18.52 -15.60
N LEU A 70 4.29 -17.19 -15.56
CA LEU A 70 5.33 -16.41 -16.26
C LEU A 70 6.69 -17.14 -16.20
N PHE A 71 7.17 -17.59 -17.37
CA PHE A 71 8.47 -18.25 -17.61
C PHE A 71 8.64 -19.72 -17.21
N ARG A 72 7.56 -20.45 -16.89
CA ARG A 72 7.71 -21.80 -16.32
C ARG A 72 7.81 -22.93 -17.34
N GLN A 73 7.08 -22.86 -18.46
CA GLN A 73 7.31 -23.78 -19.59
C GLN A 73 8.71 -23.66 -20.18
N MET A 74 9.36 -22.49 -20.10
CA MET A 74 10.74 -22.31 -20.59
C MET A 74 11.81 -22.89 -19.64
N LEU A 75 11.50 -23.08 -18.36
CA LEU A 75 12.46 -23.46 -17.32
C LEU A 75 12.26 -24.88 -16.80
N ASN A 76 11.05 -25.45 -16.89
CA ASN A 76 10.76 -26.79 -16.42
C ASN A 76 9.52 -27.40 -17.14
N GLU A 77 9.72 -28.37 -18.02
CA GLU A 77 8.66 -29.01 -18.81
C GLU A 77 7.71 -29.90 -17.97
N ASP A 78 8.17 -30.39 -16.80
CA ASP A 78 7.40 -31.26 -15.90
C ASP A 78 6.51 -30.48 -14.90
N ALA A 79 6.40 -29.16 -15.06
CA ALA A 79 5.65 -28.33 -14.12
C ALA A 79 4.12 -28.61 -14.20
N PRO A 80 3.42 -28.66 -13.05
CA PRO A 80 1.96 -28.79 -13.02
C PRO A 80 1.30 -27.67 -13.82
N LYS A 81 0.26 -28.00 -14.59
CA LYS A 81 -0.54 -26.99 -15.29
C LYS A 81 -1.10 -25.98 -14.31
N MET A 82 -1.03 -24.69 -14.67
CA MET A 82 -1.63 -23.63 -13.87
C MET A 82 -3.14 -23.84 -13.75
N PRO A 83 -3.71 -23.78 -12.53
CA PRO A 83 -5.15 -23.81 -12.36
C PRO A 83 -5.82 -22.60 -13.03
N GLU A 84 -6.84 -22.84 -13.84
CA GLU A 84 -7.56 -21.80 -14.62
C GLU A 84 -8.21 -20.74 -13.72
N TRP A 85 -8.54 -21.08 -12.46
CA TRP A 85 -9.12 -20.14 -11.51
C TRP A 85 -8.10 -19.12 -10.98
N TYR A 86 -6.80 -19.43 -11.00
CA TYR A 86 -5.78 -18.63 -10.33
C TYR A 86 -5.60 -17.22 -10.94
N PRO A 87 -5.52 -17.05 -12.27
CA PRO A 87 -5.46 -15.72 -12.88
C PRO A 87 -6.70 -14.88 -12.56
N ILE A 88 -7.89 -15.51 -12.59
CA ILE A 88 -9.17 -14.85 -12.32
C ILE A 88 -9.19 -14.33 -10.88
N VAL A 89 -8.85 -15.18 -9.91
CA VAL A 89 -8.79 -14.79 -8.50
C VAL A 89 -7.76 -13.69 -8.27
N THR A 90 -6.59 -13.78 -8.91
CA THR A 90 -5.55 -12.75 -8.82
C THR A 90 -6.06 -11.38 -9.29
N ILE A 91 -6.79 -11.35 -10.41
CA ILE A 91 -7.40 -10.12 -10.95
C ILE A 91 -8.48 -9.60 -9.99
N VAL A 92 -9.39 -10.46 -9.53
CA VAL A 92 -10.49 -10.07 -8.63
C VAL A 92 -9.93 -9.49 -7.32
N LEU A 93 -8.96 -10.15 -6.70
CA LEU A 93 -8.32 -9.65 -5.47
C LEU A 93 -7.54 -8.36 -5.74
N GLY A 94 -6.90 -8.21 -6.89
CA GLY A 94 -6.25 -6.96 -7.31
C GLY A 94 -7.25 -5.80 -7.46
N ILE A 95 -8.43 -6.04 -8.04
CA ILE A 95 -9.50 -5.04 -8.17
C ILE A 95 -10.02 -4.64 -6.78
N ILE A 96 -10.22 -5.61 -5.88
CA ILE A 96 -10.63 -5.36 -4.51
C ILE A 96 -9.58 -4.52 -3.76
N ALA A 97 -8.29 -4.82 -3.94
CA ALA A 97 -7.20 -4.04 -3.37
C ALA A 97 -7.21 -2.59 -3.91
N LEU A 98 -7.42 -2.43 -5.23
CA LEU A 98 -7.47 -1.12 -5.87
C LEU A 98 -8.66 -0.28 -5.36
N ALA A 99 -9.83 -0.89 -5.24
CA ALA A 99 -11.00 -0.26 -4.63
C ALA A 99 -10.73 0.10 -3.16
N GLY A 100 -10.04 -0.78 -2.42
CA GLY A 100 -9.58 -0.54 -1.07
C GLY A 100 -8.72 0.71 -0.96
N ILE A 101 -7.69 0.87 -1.82
CA ILE A 101 -6.83 2.07 -1.84
C ILE A 101 -7.62 3.34 -2.16
N PHE A 102 -8.58 3.27 -3.08
CA PHE A 102 -9.44 4.42 -3.36
C PHE A 102 -10.28 4.83 -2.15
N LEU A 103 -10.78 3.85 -1.38
CA LEU A 103 -11.49 4.09 -0.12
C LEU A 103 -10.56 4.64 0.97
N VAL A 104 -9.30 4.20 1.03
CA VAL A 104 -8.28 4.79 1.93
C VAL A 104 -8.07 6.26 1.58
N ASN A 105 -7.97 6.58 0.29
CA ASN A 105 -7.87 7.97 -0.17
C ASN A 105 -9.13 8.80 0.20
N ALA A 106 -10.28 8.17 0.35
CA ALA A 106 -11.52 8.81 0.82
C ALA A 106 -11.69 8.80 2.36
N TYR A 107 -10.65 8.40 3.13
CA TYR A 107 -10.70 8.25 4.58
C TYR A 107 -11.82 7.31 5.06
N LYS A 108 -11.97 6.14 4.42
CA LYS A 108 -12.90 5.09 4.87
C LYS A 108 -12.14 3.92 5.49
N ARG A 109 -12.45 3.55 6.74
CA ARG A 109 -11.72 2.49 7.48
C ARG A 109 -11.76 1.16 6.76
N ILE A 110 -12.91 0.86 6.16
CA ILE A 110 -13.11 -0.36 5.38
C ILE A 110 -12.10 -0.52 4.24
N GLY A 111 -11.60 0.59 3.67
CA GLY A 111 -10.58 0.56 2.64
C GLY A 111 -9.28 -0.06 3.12
N VAL A 112 -8.84 0.27 4.34
CA VAL A 112 -7.60 -0.27 4.93
C VAL A 112 -7.71 -1.79 5.09
N TYR A 113 -8.82 -2.26 5.65
CA TYR A 113 -9.06 -3.70 5.82
C TYR A 113 -9.17 -4.42 4.47
N MET A 114 -9.83 -3.82 3.47
CA MET A 114 -9.93 -4.40 2.13
C MET A 114 -8.56 -4.60 1.50
N VAL A 115 -7.66 -3.63 1.57
CA VAL A 115 -6.30 -3.76 1.02
C VAL A 115 -5.53 -4.87 1.72
N VAL A 116 -5.55 -4.90 3.06
CA VAL A 116 -4.84 -5.93 3.83
C VAL A 116 -5.37 -7.32 3.52
N VAL A 117 -6.70 -7.52 3.61
CA VAL A 117 -7.32 -8.84 3.40
C VAL A 117 -7.12 -9.32 1.96
N SER A 118 -7.29 -8.44 0.96
CA SER A 118 -7.13 -8.83 -0.45
C SER A 118 -5.69 -9.20 -0.80
N LEU A 119 -4.70 -8.40 -0.38
CA LEU A 119 -3.29 -8.70 -0.62
C LEU A 119 -2.83 -9.95 0.16
N PHE A 120 -3.29 -10.12 1.39
CA PHE A 120 -3.01 -11.31 2.19
C PHE A 120 -3.61 -12.56 1.55
N ALA A 121 -4.89 -12.53 1.20
CA ALA A 121 -5.55 -13.64 0.49
C ALA A 121 -4.86 -13.96 -0.84
N SER A 122 -4.44 -12.93 -1.58
CA SER A 122 -3.71 -13.08 -2.85
C SER A 122 -2.34 -13.73 -2.67
N ALA A 123 -1.68 -13.53 -1.51
CA ALA A 123 -0.42 -14.19 -1.19
C ALA A 123 -0.63 -15.66 -0.74
N VAL A 124 -1.69 -15.94 0.02
CA VAL A 124 -1.95 -17.29 0.58
C VAL A 124 -2.55 -18.24 -0.47
N ILE A 125 -3.38 -17.74 -1.37
CA ILE A 125 -4.07 -18.59 -2.35
C ILE A 125 -3.19 -18.99 -3.53
N GLN A 126 -1.94 -18.55 -3.57
CA GLN A 126 -1.05 -18.87 -4.69
C GLN A 126 -0.77 -20.36 -4.70
N PRO A 127 -1.03 -21.05 -5.84
CA PRO A 127 -0.82 -22.48 -5.93
C PRO A 127 0.65 -22.85 -5.74
N GLU A 128 1.57 -21.95 -6.14
CA GLU A 128 3.01 -22.18 -6.06
C GLU A 128 3.78 -20.90 -5.74
N PHE A 129 4.91 -21.05 -5.02
CA PHE A 129 5.77 -19.93 -4.64
C PHE A 129 6.53 -19.40 -5.85
N MET A 130 6.32 -18.13 -6.19
CA MET A 130 6.95 -17.46 -7.33
C MET A 130 7.51 -16.12 -6.91
N ALA A 131 8.72 -15.78 -7.34
CA ALA A 131 9.33 -14.49 -7.05
C ALA A 131 8.45 -13.33 -7.54
N ASP A 132 8.04 -13.35 -8.81
CA ASP A 132 7.17 -12.32 -9.38
C ASP A 132 5.73 -12.35 -8.85
N GLY A 133 5.34 -13.43 -8.18
CA GLY A 133 3.99 -13.61 -7.64
C GLY A 133 3.88 -13.42 -6.15
N THR A 134 4.41 -14.37 -5.42
CA THR A 134 4.28 -14.44 -3.96
C THR A 134 5.11 -13.34 -3.33
N LEU A 135 6.36 -13.19 -3.77
CA LEU A 135 7.29 -12.23 -3.20
C LEU A 135 6.86 -10.79 -3.51
N PHE A 136 6.40 -10.51 -4.74
CA PHE A 136 5.87 -9.19 -5.09
C PHE A 136 4.57 -8.82 -4.34
N THR A 137 3.67 -9.80 -4.17
CA THR A 137 2.41 -9.59 -3.44
C THR A 137 2.66 -9.38 -1.94
N MET A 138 3.56 -10.18 -1.35
CA MET A 138 4.02 -10.01 0.03
C MET A 138 4.75 -8.68 0.23
N PHE A 139 5.59 -8.28 -0.72
CA PHE A 139 6.24 -6.97 -0.70
C PHE A 139 5.21 -5.84 -0.70
N SER A 140 4.20 -5.91 -1.57
CA SER A 140 3.12 -4.92 -1.61
C SER A 140 2.34 -4.85 -0.31
N LEU A 141 2.04 -6.01 0.30
CA LEU A 141 1.41 -6.09 1.62
C LEU A 141 2.31 -5.45 2.70
N PHE A 142 3.60 -5.77 2.70
CA PHE A 142 4.57 -5.22 3.65
C PHE A 142 4.72 -3.71 3.50
N VAL A 143 4.78 -3.18 2.28
CA VAL A 143 4.82 -1.74 2.02
C VAL A 143 3.56 -1.07 2.57
N PHE A 144 2.38 -1.66 2.37
CA PHE A 144 1.14 -1.10 2.89
C PHE A 144 1.08 -1.14 4.42
N ILE A 145 1.46 -2.26 5.05
CA ILE A 145 1.42 -2.40 6.51
C ILE A 145 2.50 -1.55 7.18
N GLY A 146 3.75 -1.62 6.69
CA GLY A 146 4.88 -0.91 7.28
C GLY A 146 4.83 0.59 7.03
N TYR A 147 4.86 0.98 5.75
CA TYR A 147 4.92 2.39 5.36
C TYR A 147 3.52 3.03 5.30
N GLY A 148 2.55 2.30 4.73
CA GLY A 148 1.19 2.79 4.57
C GLY A 148 0.51 3.09 5.89
N LEU A 149 0.53 2.16 6.86
CA LEU A 149 -0.09 2.41 8.18
C LEU A 149 0.60 3.52 8.96
N ALA A 150 1.93 3.64 8.87
CA ALA A 150 2.66 4.73 9.52
C ALA A 150 2.19 6.12 9.03
N ILE A 151 1.85 6.22 7.74
CA ILE A 151 1.33 7.45 7.13
C ILE A 151 -0.17 7.63 7.38
N ILE A 152 -0.94 6.55 7.42
CA ILE A 152 -2.38 6.59 7.69
C ILE A 152 -2.67 6.93 9.15
N TYR A 153 -1.85 6.45 10.10
CA TYR A 153 -2.10 6.55 11.53
C TYR A 153 -2.34 7.99 12.02
N PRO A 154 -1.54 9.01 11.64
CA PRO A 154 -1.81 10.41 11.98
C PRO A 154 -3.15 10.95 11.46
N TYR A 155 -3.72 10.34 10.43
CA TYR A 155 -5.01 10.68 9.84
C TYR A 155 -6.15 9.79 10.33
N TRP A 156 -5.89 8.77 11.16
CA TRP A 156 -6.89 7.76 11.56
C TRP A 156 -8.17 8.36 12.13
N TYR A 157 -8.07 9.48 12.83
CA TYR A 157 -9.20 10.21 13.38
C TYR A 157 -10.17 10.76 12.31
N LYS A 158 -9.71 10.98 11.07
CA LYS A 158 -10.53 11.37 9.92
C LYS A 158 -11.24 10.18 9.28
N PHE A 159 -10.80 8.95 9.56
CA PHE A 159 -11.38 7.77 8.96
C PHE A 159 -12.74 7.44 9.57
N LYS A 160 -13.77 7.36 8.72
CA LYS A 160 -15.14 6.93 9.07
C LYS A 160 -15.37 5.47 8.75
#